data_AF-M9WHP4-F1
#
_entry.id   AF-M9WHP4-F1
#
_cell.length_a   1.000
_cell.length_b   1.000
_cell.length_c   1.000
_cell.angle_alpha   90.00
_cell.angle_beta   90.00
_cell.angle_gamma   90.00
#
_symmetry.space_group_name_H-M   'P 1'
#
loop_
_entity.id
_entity.type
_entity.pdbx_description
1 polymer ?
#
loop_
_entity_poly.entity_id
_entity_poly.type
_entity_poly.pdbx_seq_one_letter_code
_entity_poly.pdbx_strand_id
1 'polypeptide(L)'
;MRKTVKLTILLLAVSVIYFGYSAWIDSVAIYAIRGEKPSEIGGGTFWSSMTSSPAWINNWIKILVEKLEIVMPKNEELIKKVNNFNASTSWADWTMAIKASGYRLTGFMAPDSLLYTLLSPFKFILVGGVFAMFIPLIKQLLFDTALGIRSYIKNRDMNVLFNYKKTIAYVEDLKTKLEENDFEGVKACYSSYASLAFKPIFLTNLMNDIYKRLIKFGDISVFASGCQTVLESIEEMYTKEKRRAMNNGRGDEMFYDIKRGFEYSSYSSKYFVKYYESIAKNTQDLGWRIFSIEISRFPLFLLISALPAAIICGVISTVLLRSLPTDISSSISTLITVGSFIIPWAIFGIVSHAIYIFVKTDYKNSKRILIKPAITYYSLLFLAFITATAGFVGIAEVGNIAEPFTAVLMTKWFGALAYLVLTTCLVMYILATLVDNYRKGRSLKLNVIINNIVLPAIIWVVTTGANFLAIFGSRIINESTANWISIVNIAIMVVFWIYLFTVQFLANNLITNKTAELLSKTKIIESVKPKARKKQKQQTN
;
A
#
# COMPACT_ATOMS: atom_id res chain seq x y z
N MET A 1 0.06 -8.12 5.38
CA MET A 1 -0.33 -6.71 5.26
C MET A 1 0.89 -5.78 5.21
N ARG A 2 1.99 -6.04 5.95
CA ARG A 2 3.18 -5.16 5.90
C ARG A 2 3.86 -5.10 4.53
N LYS A 3 3.89 -6.21 3.78
CA LYS A 3 4.41 -6.24 2.40
C LYS A 3 3.71 -5.19 1.52
N THR A 4 2.39 -5.09 1.65
CA THR A 4 1.58 -4.11 0.93
C THR A 4 2.00 -2.68 1.25
N VAL A 5 2.10 -2.32 2.53
CA VAL A 5 2.51 -0.97 2.94
C VAL A 5 3.86 -0.59 2.34
N LYS A 6 4.81 -1.53 2.35
CA LYS A 6 6.13 -1.34 1.73
C LYS A 6 6.06 -1.16 0.22
N LEU A 7 5.23 -1.96 -0.46
CA LEU A 7 5.03 -1.85 -1.90
C LEU A 7 4.40 -0.49 -2.26
N THR A 8 3.48 0.03 -1.45
CA THR A 8 2.91 1.38 -1.63
C THR A 8 3.97 2.47 -1.50
N ILE A 9 4.90 2.34 -0.56
CA ILE A 9 6.02 3.31 -0.40
C ILE A 9 6.99 3.20 -1.57
N LEU A 10 7.30 1.99 -2.03
CA LEU A 10 8.15 1.79 -3.21
C LEU A 10 7.50 2.41 -4.46
N LEU A 11 6.19 2.21 -4.62
CA LEU A 11 5.42 2.83 -5.70
C LEU A 11 5.50 4.36 -5.63
N LEU A 12 5.35 4.95 -4.43
CA LEU A 12 5.55 6.39 -4.24
C LEU A 12 6.95 6.81 -4.68
N ALA A 13 8.00 6.12 -4.21
CA ALA A 13 9.37 6.48 -4.55
C ALA A 13 9.61 6.46 -6.07
N VAL A 14 9.11 5.44 -6.76
CA VAL A 14 9.21 5.32 -8.21
C VAL A 14 8.39 6.40 -8.91
N SER A 15 7.18 6.71 -8.43
CA SER A 15 6.36 7.81 -8.95
C SER A 15 7.05 9.16 -8.78
N VAL A 16 7.63 9.44 -7.61
CA VAL A 16 8.37 10.69 -7.35
C VAL A 16 9.60 10.79 -8.26
N ILE A 17 10.34 9.70 -8.46
CA ILE A 17 11.48 9.67 -9.39
C ILE A 17 11.00 9.94 -10.82
N TYR A 18 9.94 9.27 -11.27
CA TYR A 18 9.41 9.44 -12.62
C TYR A 18 8.92 10.86 -12.87
N PHE A 19 7.97 11.33 -12.07
CA PHE A 19 7.38 12.64 -12.29
C PHE A 19 8.35 13.77 -11.94
N GLY A 20 9.24 13.57 -10.97
CA GLY A 20 10.34 14.49 -10.70
C GLY A 20 11.30 14.60 -11.88
N TYR A 21 11.66 13.48 -12.51
CA TYR A 21 12.47 13.46 -13.73
C TYR A 21 11.73 14.08 -14.92
N SER A 22 10.44 13.77 -15.11
CA SER A 22 9.62 14.37 -16.16
C SER A 22 9.51 15.89 -15.98
N ALA A 23 9.20 16.33 -14.76
CA ALA A 23 9.15 17.74 -14.38
C ALA A 23 10.50 18.42 -14.59
N TRP A 24 11.61 17.75 -14.26
CA TRP A 24 12.95 18.27 -14.46
C TRP A 24 13.27 18.45 -15.95
N ILE A 25 12.99 17.46 -16.80
CA ILE A 25 13.18 17.62 -18.26
C ILE A 25 12.32 18.77 -18.80
N ASP A 26 11.08 18.90 -18.32
CA ASP A 26 10.16 19.93 -18.80
C ASP A 26 10.46 21.33 -18.23
N SER A 27 11.27 21.43 -17.18
CA SER A 27 11.59 22.71 -16.51
C SER A 27 13.01 23.21 -16.75
N VAL A 28 13.98 22.31 -16.95
CA VAL A 28 15.36 22.66 -17.24
C VAL A 28 15.55 22.71 -18.75
N ALA A 29 15.12 23.82 -19.33
CA ALA A 29 15.40 24.12 -20.72
C ALA A 29 16.39 25.29 -20.79
N ILE A 30 17.65 24.99 -21.08
CA ILE A 30 18.68 26.01 -21.27
C ILE A 30 18.51 26.57 -22.69
N TYR A 31 18.06 27.82 -22.81
CA TYR A 31 17.90 28.50 -24.09
C TYR A 31 19.06 29.46 -24.33
N ALA A 32 19.59 29.42 -25.55
CA ALA A 32 20.35 30.53 -26.12
C ALA A 32 19.37 31.40 -26.92
N ILE A 33 19.33 32.69 -26.59
CA ILE A 33 18.64 33.69 -27.40
C ILE A 33 19.60 34.09 -28.51
N ARG A 34 19.18 33.85 -29.75
CA ARG A 34 19.85 34.39 -30.94
C ARG A 34 18.95 35.48 -31.51
N GLY A 35 19.46 36.70 -31.54
CA GLY A 35 18.81 37.83 -32.17
C GLY A 35 19.85 38.85 -32.62
N GLU A 36 19.52 39.61 -33.65
CA GLU A 36 20.29 40.80 -34.03
C GLU A 36 19.85 41.96 -33.13
N LYS A 37 20.77 42.44 -32.28
CA LYS A 37 20.60 43.75 -31.63
C LYS A 37 20.65 44.83 -32.72
N PRO A 38 19.76 45.83 -32.72
CA PRO A 38 19.76 46.87 -33.75
C PRO A 38 20.98 47.81 -33.69
N SER A 39 21.75 47.81 -32.60
CA SER A 39 22.73 48.88 -32.32
C SER A 39 24.17 48.41 -32.09
N GLU A 40 24.49 47.12 -32.21
CA GLU A 40 25.87 46.65 -32.09
C GLU A 40 26.22 45.78 -33.30
N ILE A 41 27.17 46.28 -34.12
CA ILE A 41 27.88 45.51 -35.13
C ILE A 41 28.62 44.38 -34.39
N GLY A 42 27.96 43.25 -34.23
CA GLY A 42 28.44 42.11 -33.44
C GLY A 42 27.25 41.37 -32.84
N GLY A 43 26.78 40.34 -33.53
CA GLY A 43 25.67 39.49 -33.07
C GLY A 43 25.94 38.89 -31.70
N GLY A 44 25.46 39.54 -30.65
CA GLY A 44 25.56 39.05 -29.28
C GLY A 44 24.55 37.95 -29.02
N THR A 45 25.02 36.74 -28.73
CA THR A 45 24.19 35.65 -28.20
C THR A 45 23.97 35.88 -26.71
N PHE A 46 22.71 36.01 -26.26
CA PHE A 46 22.37 36.06 -24.84
C PHE A 46 21.98 34.67 -24.35
N TRP A 47 22.57 34.22 -23.23
CA TRP A 47 22.27 32.93 -22.64
C TRP A 47 21.33 33.11 -21.45
N SER A 48 20.20 32.40 -21.46
CA SER A 48 19.26 32.38 -20.33
C SER A 48 18.84 30.96 -20.03
N SER A 49 19.17 30.48 -18.83
CA SER A 49 18.63 29.23 -18.32
C SER A 49 17.15 29.42 -17.96
N MET A 50 16.23 28.62 -18.51
CA MET A 50 14.92 28.48 -17.86
C MET A 50 15.13 27.80 -16.51
N THR A 51 14.76 28.53 -15.48
CA THR A 51 13.83 27.99 -14.49
C THR A 51 12.62 28.91 -14.61
N SER A 52 11.40 28.39 -14.46
CA SER A 52 10.18 29.22 -14.31
C SER A 52 10.21 30.02 -12.99
N SER A 53 11.32 30.71 -12.73
CA SER A 53 11.51 31.62 -11.64
C SER A 53 10.90 32.97 -12.01
N PRO A 54 10.36 33.71 -11.03
CA PRO A 54 9.88 35.08 -11.25
C PRO A 54 10.93 35.98 -11.91
N ALA A 55 12.22 35.74 -11.64
CA ALA A 55 13.32 36.47 -12.26
C ALA A 55 13.40 36.26 -13.78
N TRP A 56 13.13 35.05 -14.27
CA TRP A 56 13.10 34.75 -15.70
C TRP A 56 11.94 35.47 -16.40
N ILE A 57 10.74 35.39 -15.83
CA ILE A 57 9.53 36.02 -16.39
C ILE A 57 9.76 37.53 -16.52
N ASN A 58 10.23 38.17 -15.45
CA ASN A 58 10.47 39.61 -15.42
C ASN A 58 11.55 40.03 -16.44
N ASN A 59 12.63 39.26 -16.56
CA ASN A 59 13.67 39.52 -17.56
C ASN A 59 13.12 39.40 -18.99
N TRP A 60 12.27 38.41 -19.25
CA TRP A 60 11.68 38.20 -20.58
C TRP A 60 10.65 39.27 -20.96
N ILE A 61 9.82 39.70 -20.02
CA ILE A 61 8.89 40.82 -20.25
C ILE A 61 9.69 42.05 -20.67
N LYS A 62 10.76 42.37 -19.93
CA LYS A 62 11.62 43.51 -20.24
C LYS A 62 12.24 43.42 -21.64
N ILE A 63 12.85 42.28 -21.98
CA ILE A 63 13.50 42.06 -23.30
C ILE A 63 12.50 42.15 -24.45
N LEU A 64 11.31 41.56 -24.30
CA LEU A 64 10.30 41.54 -25.35
C LEU A 64 9.65 42.91 -25.55
N VAL A 65 9.32 43.61 -24.47
CA VAL A 65 8.73 44.96 -24.53
C VAL A 65 9.69 45.92 -25.22
N GLU A 66 10.95 45.96 -24.78
CA GLU A 66 11.99 46.84 -25.38
C GLU A 66 12.12 46.60 -26.88
N LYS A 67 12.12 45.33 -27.33
CA LYS A 67 12.27 44.99 -28.74
C LYS A 67 10.99 45.23 -29.55
N LEU A 68 9.82 44.93 -28.99
CA LEU A 68 8.53 45.15 -29.66
C LEU A 68 8.23 46.64 -29.85
N GLU A 69 8.62 47.49 -28.90
CA GLU A 69 8.53 48.96 -29.04
C GLU A 69 9.38 49.47 -30.21
N ILE A 70 10.56 48.87 -30.45
CA ILE A 70 11.45 49.26 -31.56
C ILE A 70 10.95 48.71 -32.90
N VAL A 71 10.54 47.44 -32.95
CA VAL A 71 10.22 46.74 -34.20
C VAL A 71 8.77 46.97 -34.65
N MET A 72 7.84 47.19 -33.72
CA MET A 72 6.41 47.37 -34.00
C MET A 72 5.78 48.45 -33.09
N PRO A 73 6.18 49.72 -33.24
CA PRO A 73 5.75 50.82 -32.36
C PRO A 73 4.24 51.11 -32.36
N LYS A 74 3.46 50.55 -33.30
CA LYS A 74 2.01 50.72 -33.41
C LYS A 74 1.19 49.55 -32.84
N ASN A 75 1.82 48.51 -32.31
CA ASN A 75 1.14 47.33 -31.78
C ASN A 75 1.03 47.39 -30.24
N GLU A 76 0.34 48.41 -29.73
CA GLU A 76 0.16 48.62 -28.28
C GLU A 76 -0.53 47.46 -27.58
N GLU A 77 -1.41 46.73 -28.28
CA GLU A 77 -2.17 45.62 -27.70
C GLU A 77 -1.26 44.43 -27.37
N LEU A 78 -0.31 44.09 -28.25
CA LEU A 78 0.67 43.04 -27.97
C LEU A 78 1.65 43.44 -26.86
N ILE A 79 2.08 44.70 -26.82
CA ILE A 79 2.97 45.22 -25.76
C ILE A 79 2.27 45.18 -24.39
N LYS A 80 0.99 45.58 -24.31
CA LYS A 80 0.16 45.43 -23.10
C LYS A 80 -0.02 43.97 -22.71
N LYS A 81 -0.21 43.08 -23.69
CA LYS A 81 -0.34 41.64 -23.45
C LYS A 81 0.95 41.06 -22.84
N VAL A 82 2.11 41.41 -23.38
CA VAL A 82 3.43 40.96 -22.89
C VAL A 82 3.72 41.52 -21.49
N ASN A 83 3.39 42.78 -21.20
CA ASN A 83 3.55 43.37 -19.87
C ASN A 83 2.74 42.63 -18.79
N ASN A 84 1.63 41.99 -19.18
CA ASN A 84 0.80 41.18 -18.30
C ASN A 84 1.22 39.71 -18.26
N PHE A 85 2.31 39.32 -18.93
CA PHE A 85 2.79 37.95 -18.87
C PHE A 85 3.19 37.60 -17.44
N ASN A 86 2.91 36.36 -17.09
CA ASN A 86 3.13 35.82 -15.76
C ASN A 86 3.36 34.31 -15.87
N ALA A 87 3.46 33.63 -14.74
CA ALA A 87 3.71 32.20 -14.70
C ALA A 87 2.58 31.36 -15.32
N SER A 88 1.36 31.90 -15.49
CA SER A 88 0.23 31.18 -16.08
C SER A 88 -0.03 31.52 -17.56
N THR A 89 0.79 32.38 -18.16
CA THR A 89 0.68 32.74 -19.59
C THR A 89 0.97 31.53 -20.48
N SER A 90 0.17 31.30 -21.53
CA SER A 90 0.32 30.13 -22.39
C SER A 90 1.63 30.16 -23.20
N TRP A 91 2.22 28.99 -23.48
CA TRP A 91 3.42 28.92 -24.32
C TRP A 91 3.16 29.44 -25.74
N ALA A 92 1.96 29.25 -26.28
CA ALA A 92 1.61 29.77 -27.60
C ALA A 92 1.71 31.30 -27.66
N ASP A 93 1.26 32.00 -26.60
CA ASP A 93 1.37 33.45 -26.48
C ASP A 93 2.82 33.91 -26.34
N TRP A 94 3.61 33.21 -25.52
CA TRP A 94 5.06 33.43 -25.43
C TRP A 94 5.75 33.29 -26.78
N THR A 95 5.47 32.20 -27.50
CA THR A 95 6.09 31.91 -28.80
C THR A 95 5.71 32.96 -29.85
N MET A 96 4.45 33.43 -29.81
CA MET A 96 3.95 34.48 -30.70
C MET A 96 4.68 35.80 -30.45
N ALA A 97 4.79 36.25 -29.20
CA ALA A 97 5.50 37.47 -28.83
C ALA A 97 6.99 37.41 -29.20
N ILE A 98 7.64 36.27 -28.94
CA ILE A 98 9.05 36.04 -29.27
C ILE A 98 9.29 36.10 -30.78
N LYS A 99 8.47 35.40 -31.58
CA LYS A 99 8.56 35.47 -33.05
C LYS A 99 8.33 36.89 -33.57
N ALA A 100 7.33 37.58 -33.02
CA ALA A 100 6.98 38.93 -33.42
C ALA A 100 8.09 39.96 -33.09
N SER A 101 8.84 39.74 -32.01
CA SER A 101 10.01 40.55 -31.65
C SER A 101 11.27 40.28 -32.50
N GLY A 102 11.23 39.29 -33.41
CA GLY A 102 12.37 38.89 -34.24
C GLY A 102 13.42 38.03 -33.53
N TYR A 103 13.21 37.67 -32.26
CA TYR A 103 14.08 36.73 -31.55
C TYR A 103 13.79 35.29 -31.95
N ARG A 104 14.84 34.47 -31.97
CA ARG A 104 14.72 33.00 -32.04
C ARG A 104 15.22 32.39 -30.74
N LEU A 105 14.37 31.56 -30.13
CA LEU A 105 14.77 30.67 -29.07
C LEU A 105 15.49 29.48 -29.70
N THR A 106 16.77 29.30 -29.37
CA THR A 106 17.54 28.12 -29.78
C THR A 106 18.16 27.54 -28.52
N GLY A 107 17.68 26.41 -28.02
CA GLY A 107 18.13 25.87 -26.74
C GLY A 107 18.79 24.51 -26.85
N PHE A 108 19.69 24.21 -25.91
CA PHE A 108 20.29 22.88 -25.78
C PHE A 108 19.26 21.83 -25.35
N MET A 109 18.18 22.24 -24.68
CA MET A 109 17.02 21.40 -24.28
C MET A 109 15.68 22.02 -24.71
N ALA A 110 15.67 22.83 -25.78
CA ALA A 110 14.42 23.32 -26.35
C ALA A 110 13.57 22.14 -26.90
N PRO A 111 12.24 22.27 -27.06
CA PRO A 111 11.37 21.19 -27.55
C PRO A 111 11.81 20.59 -28.90
N ASP A 112 12.49 21.39 -29.71
CA ASP A 112 13.07 21.09 -31.03
C ASP A 112 14.56 20.66 -30.98
N SER A 113 15.16 20.58 -29.78
CA SER A 113 16.56 20.21 -29.61
C SER A 113 16.77 18.68 -29.62
N LEU A 114 17.93 18.26 -30.14
CA LEU A 114 18.35 16.85 -30.17
C LEU A 114 18.38 16.23 -28.77
N LEU A 115 18.80 16.97 -27.74
CA LEU A 115 18.87 16.47 -26.37
C LEU A 115 17.48 16.25 -25.75
N TYR A 116 16.52 17.16 -26.01
CA TYR A 116 15.12 16.95 -25.62
C TYR A 116 14.52 15.74 -26.35
N THR A 117 14.79 15.61 -27.65
CA THR A 117 14.38 14.44 -28.45
C THR A 117 15.00 13.14 -27.93
N LEU A 118 16.25 13.16 -27.46
CA LEU A 118 16.93 11.99 -26.88
C LEU A 118 16.41 11.64 -25.47
N LEU A 119 16.08 12.63 -24.64
CA LEU A 119 15.65 12.42 -23.25
C LEU A 119 14.15 12.16 -23.10
N SER A 120 13.31 12.66 -24.01
CA SER A 120 11.85 12.47 -23.98
C SER A 120 11.43 10.98 -24.01
N PRO A 121 12.05 10.09 -24.82
CA PRO A 121 11.80 8.64 -24.78
C PRO A 121 12.01 8.00 -23.40
N PHE A 122 12.95 8.50 -22.59
CA PHE A 122 13.17 7.97 -21.24
C PHE A 122 12.00 8.25 -20.30
N LYS A 123 11.19 9.29 -20.55
CA LYS A 123 9.94 9.52 -19.83
C LYS A 123 9.00 8.33 -20.02
N PHE A 124 8.81 7.87 -21.25
CA PHE A 124 7.94 6.73 -21.55
C PHE A 124 8.46 5.41 -20.93
N ILE A 125 9.78 5.20 -20.90
CA ILE A 125 10.38 4.03 -20.23
C ILE A 125 10.09 4.07 -18.72
N LEU A 126 10.24 5.22 -18.07
CA LEU A 126 9.97 5.38 -16.64
C LEU A 126 8.47 5.27 -16.31
N VAL A 127 7.58 5.80 -17.16
CA VAL A 127 6.12 5.55 -17.10
C VAL A 127 5.85 4.05 -17.12
N GLY A 128 6.46 3.35 -18.08
CA GLY A 128 6.37 1.89 -18.19
C GLY A 128 6.80 1.20 -16.90
N GLY A 129 7.87 1.67 -16.24
CA GLY A 129 8.32 1.19 -14.94
C GLY A 129 7.31 1.41 -13.80
N VAL A 130 6.70 2.61 -13.71
CA VAL A 130 5.64 2.90 -12.74
C VAL A 130 4.46 1.97 -12.95
N PHE A 131 3.96 1.82 -14.18
CA PHE A 131 2.84 0.94 -14.49
C PHE A 131 3.18 -0.55 -14.29
N ALA A 132 4.39 -0.98 -14.65
CA ALA A 132 4.87 -2.34 -14.43
C ALA A 132 4.94 -2.71 -12.95
N MET A 133 5.17 -1.74 -12.05
CA MET A 133 5.05 -1.96 -10.60
C MET A 133 3.62 -1.80 -10.10
N PHE A 134 2.85 -0.85 -10.63
CA PHE A 134 1.49 -0.54 -10.19
C PHE A 134 0.49 -1.66 -10.50
N ILE A 135 0.51 -2.19 -11.72
CA ILE A 135 -0.46 -3.19 -12.20
C ILE A 135 -0.38 -4.48 -11.36
N PRO A 136 0.80 -5.10 -11.12
CA PRO A 136 0.91 -6.26 -10.24
C PRO A 136 0.48 -5.97 -8.81
N LEU A 137 0.73 -4.75 -8.31
CA LEU A 137 0.38 -4.34 -6.95
C LEU A 137 -1.14 -4.26 -6.77
N ILE A 138 -1.85 -3.64 -7.73
CA ILE A 138 -3.33 -3.64 -7.77
C ILE A 138 -3.84 -5.08 -7.91
N LYS A 139 -3.26 -5.86 -8.82
CA LYS A 139 -3.65 -7.26 -9.04
C LYS A 139 -3.53 -8.07 -7.76
N GLN A 140 -2.40 -7.94 -7.06
CA GLN A 140 -2.16 -8.65 -5.81
C GLN A 140 -3.10 -8.16 -4.69
N LEU A 141 -3.37 -6.85 -4.61
CA LEU A 141 -4.17 -6.28 -3.53
C LEU A 141 -5.66 -6.57 -3.64
N LEU A 142 -6.20 -6.47 -4.85
CA LEU A 142 -7.65 -6.54 -5.09
C LEU A 142 -8.09 -7.91 -5.60
N PHE A 143 -7.20 -8.67 -6.26
CA PHE A 143 -7.60 -9.85 -7.02
C PHE A 143 -7.01 -11.17 -6.54
N ASP A 144 -6.11 -11.25 -5.55
CA ASP A 144 -5.58 -12.55 -5.08
C ASP A 144 -6.71 -13.51 -4.63
N THR A 145 -7.67 -13.01 -3.85
CA THR A 145 -8.85 -13.81 -3.44
C THR A 145 -9.75 -14.13 -4.62
N ALA A 146 -9.95 -13.18 -5.55
CA ALA A 146 -10.77 -13.40 -6.75
C ALA A 146 -10.15 -14.43 -7.70
N LEU A 147 -8.82 -14.44 -7.84
CA LEU A 147 -8.05 -15.43 -8.59
C LEU A 147 -8.16 -16.81 -7.92
N GLY A 148 -8.11 -16.87 -6.58
CA GLY A 148 -8.35 -18.09 -5.81
C GLY A 148 -9.75 -18.66 -6.03
N ILE A 149 -10.79 -17.81 -5.96
CA ILE A 149 -12.17 -18.16 -6.26
C ILE A 149 -12.29 -18.69 -7.69
N ARG A 150 -11.74 -17.96 -8.67
CA ARG A 150 -11.77 -18.36 -10.08
C ARG A 150 -11.08 -19.70 -10.31
N SER A 151 -9.92 -19.92 -9.69
CA SER A 151 -9.20 -21.19 -9.78
C SER A 151 -9.98 -22.35 -9.16
N TYR A 152 -10.67 -22.11 -8.03
CA TYR A 152 -11.54 -23.12 -7.41
C TYR A 152 -12.69 -23.49 -8.35
N ILE A 153 -13.40 -22.49 -8.89
CA ILE A 153 -14.53 -22.69 -9.80
C ILE A 153 -14.07 -23.45 -11.06
N LYS A 154 -12.92 -23.09 -11.63
CA LYS A 154 -12.37 -23.77 -12.82
C LYS A 154 -12.12 -25.27 -12.59
N ASN A 155 -11.66 -25.64 -11.41
CA ASN A 155 -11.29 -27.03 -11.08
C ASN A 155 -12.41 -27.77 -10.31
N ARG A 156 -13.60 -27.19 -10.20
CA ARG A 156 -14.67 -27.66 -9.34
C ARG A 156 -15.08 -29.10 -9.64
N ASP A 157 -15.30 -29.43 -10.91
CA ASP A 157 -15.80 -30.74 -11.30
C ASP A 157 -14.79 -31.85 -10.95
N MET A 158 -13.50 -31.59 -11.22
CA MET A 158 -12.41 -32.47 -10.78
C MET A 158 -12.30 -32.57 -9.25
N ASN A 159 -12.58 -31.48 -8.54
CA ASN A 159 -12.58 -31.48 -7.09
C ASN A 159 -13.67 -32.40 -6.53
N VAL A 160 -14.90 -32.24 -7.02
CA VAL A 160 -16.06 -33.04 -6.59
C VAL A 160 -15.89 -34.51 -6.94
N LEU A 161 -15.37 -34.81 -8.13
CA LEU A 161 -15.25 -36.18 -8.62
C LEU A 161 -14.12 -36.96 -7.93
N PHE A 162 -12.98 -36.33 -7.69
CA PHE A 162 -11.78 -37.02 -7.20
C PHE A 162 -11.05 -36.33 -6.04
N ASN A 163 -10.81 -35.01 -6.12
CA ASN A 163 -9.82 -34.40 -5.23
C ASN A 163 -10.30 -34.28 -3.78
N TYR A 164 -11.59 -34.08 -3.52
CA TYR A 164 -12.13 -34.07 -2.14
C TYR A 164 -11.84 -35.39 -1.43
N LYS A 165 -12.15 -36.53 -2.05
CA LYS A 165 -11.90 -37.86 -1.45
C LYS A 165 -10.42 -38.09 -1.16
N LYS A 166 -9.54 -37.73 -2.10
CA LYS A 166 -8.08 -37.83 -1.91
C LYS A 166 -7.60 -36.97 -0.73
N THR A 167 -8.10 -35.74 -0.63
CA THR A 167 -7.73 -34.85 0.48
C THR A 167 -8.31 -35.32 1.81
N ILE A 168 -9.55 -35.84 1.85
CA ILE A 168 -10.16 -36.42 3.06
C ILE A 168 -9.31 -37.58 3.58
N ALA A 169 -9.02 -38.57 2.74
CA ALA A 169 -8.19 -39.73 3.12
C ALA A 169 -6.79 -39.32 3.60
N TYR A 170 -6.19 -38.29 2.96
CA TYR A 170 -4.92 -37.73 3.42
C TYR A 170 -5.02 -37.10 4.82
N VAL A 171 -6.07 -36.33 5.09
CA VAL A 171 -6.25 -35.66 6.39
C VAL A 171 -6.58 -36.67 7.49
N GLU A 172 -7.34 -37.73 7.18
CA GLU A 172 -7.57 -38.86 8.09
C GLU A 172 -6.27 -39.56 8.48
N ASP A 173 -5.43 -39.93 7.51
CA ASP A 173 -4.12 -40.53 7.75
C ASP A 173 -3.21 -39.60 8.57
N LEU A 174 -3.19 -38.31 8.24
CA LEU A 174 -2.45 -37.30 9.00
C LEU A 174 -2.95 -37.20 10.45
N LYS A 175 -4.27 -37.25 10.67
CA LYS A 175 -4.87 -37.19 12.01
C LYS A 175 -4.41 -38.37 12.86
N THR A 176 -4.53 -39.59 12.36
CA THR A 176 -4.09 -40.79 13.08
C THR A 176 -2.64 -40.67 13.52
N LYS A 177 -1.74 -40.26 12.61
CA LYS A 177 -0.32 -40.07 12.92
C LYS A 177 -0.06 -38.93 13.91
N LEU A 178 -0.85 -37.87 13.90
CA LEU A 178 -0.76 -36.80 14.88
C LEU A 178 -1.23 -37.26 16.27
N GLU A 179 -2.31 -38.05 16.36
CA GLU A 179 -2.82 -38.61 17.61
C GLU A 179 -1.86 -39.62 18.24
N GLU A 180 -1.21 -40.44 17.40
CA GLU A 180 -0.15 -41.37 17.81
C GLU A 180 1.18 -40.68 18.11
N ASN A 181 1.29 -39.37 17.83
CA ASN A 181 2.53 -38.59 17.93
C ASN A 181 3.69 -39.22 17.10
N ASP A 182 3.36 -39.86 15.96
CA ASP A 182 4.32 -40.47 15.04
C ASP A 182 5.00 -39.39 14.18
N PHE A 183 6.18 -38.98 14.63
CA PHE A 183 6.94 -37.91 13.99
C PHE A 183 7.37 -38.22 12.55
N GLU A 184 7.82 -39.45 12.26
CA GLU A 184 8.26 -39.82 10.91
C GLU A 184 7.06 -40.04 9.99
N GLY A 185 5.96 -40.59 10.49
CA GLY A 185 4.70 -40.67 9.76
C GLY A 185 4.19 -39.29 9.35
N VAL A 186 4.16 -38.32 10.27
CA VAL A 186 3.73 -36.95 9.97
C VAL A 186 4.66 -36.25 8.97
N LYS A 187 5.96 -36.52 9.01
CA LYS A 187 6.93 -36.02 8.03
C LYS A 187 6.71 -36.62 6.64
N ALA A 188 6.36 -37.91 6.57
CA ALA A 188 5.97 -38.55 5.31
C ALA A 188 4.69 -37.93 4.73
N CYS A 189 3.68 -37.67 5.56
CA CYS A 189 2.47 -36.94 5.15
C CYS A 189 2.80 -35.52 4.67
N TYR A 190 3.69 -34.80 5.38
CA TYR A 190 4.14 -33.48 4.93
C TYR A 190 4.77 -33.53 3.53
N SER A 191 5.55 -34.58 3.22
CA SER A 191 6.12 -34.77 1.88
C SER A 191 5.04 -35.05 0.83
N SER A 192 4.02 -35.86 1.16
CA SER A 192 2.95 -36.19 0.23
C SER A 192 1.93 -35.07 0.05
N TYR A 193 1.87 -34.08 0.95
CA TYR A 193 1.04 -32.87 0.79
C TYR A 193 1.25 -32.15 -0.55
N ALA A 194 2.45 -32.19 -1.12
CA ALA A 194 2.75 -31.57 -2.41
C ALA A 194 1.88 -32.13 -3.56
N SER A 195 1.50 -33.40 -3.51
CA SER A 195 0.79 -34.10 -4.58
C SER A 195 -0.73 -33.88 -4.59
N LEU A 196 -1.30 -33.31 -3.51
CA LEU A 196 -2.74 -33.01 -3.47
C LEU A 196 -3.11 -31.94 -4.50
N ALA A 197 -4.21 -32.13 -5.22
CA ALA A 197 -4.73 -31.09 -6.12
C ALA A 197 -5.63 -30.09 -5.36
N PHE A 198 -6.39 -30.57 -4.37
CA PHE A 198 -7.29 -29.74 -3.57
C PHE A 198 -6.63 -29.37 -2.23
N LYS A 199 -6.21 -28.10 -2.12
CA LYS A 199 -5.48 -27.57 -0.96
C LYS A 199 -6.15 -26.29 -0.44
N PRO A 200 -7.24 -26.41 0.32
CA PRO A 200 -7.88 -25.24 0.91
C PRO A 200 -6.92 -24.54 1.87
N ILE A 201 -7.06 -23.22 2.00
CA ILE A 201 -6.08 -22.38 2.73
C ILE A 201 -5.89 -22.76 4.20
N PHE A 202 -6.94 -23.30 4.83
CA PHE A 202 -6.89 -23.77 6.22
C PHE A 202 -6.06 -25.05 6.39
N LEU A 203 -6.13 -25.99 5.43
CA LEU A 203 -5.23 -27.16 5.41
C LEU A 203 -3.79 -26.73 5.15
N THR A 204 -3.57 -25.82 4.20
CA THR A 204 -2.24 -25.25 3.92
C THR A 204 -1.63 -24.62 5.16
N ASN A 205 -2.44 -23.93 5.96
CA ASN A 205 -1.96 -23.33 7.19
C ASN A 205 -1.64 -24.37 8.28
N LEU A 206 -2.49 -25.39 8.45
CA LEU A 206 -2.20 -26.53 9.33
C LEU A 206 -0.84 -27.16 8.99
N MET A 207 -0.60 -27.48 7.71
CA MET A 207 0.67 -28.06 7.28
C MET A 207 1.87 -27.13 7.54
N ASN A 208 1.71 -25.82 7.36
CA ASN A 208 2.76 -24.84 7.66
C ASN A 208 3.08 -24.75 9.17
N ASP A 209 2.09 -24.94 10.03
CA ASP A 209 2.29 -24.92 11.47
C ASP A 209 2.90 -26.25 11.98
N ILE A 210 2.47 -27.38 11.41
CA ILE A 210 3.12 -28.69 11.60
C ILE A 210 4.59 -28.62 11.19
N TYR A 211 4.90 -28.11 9.99
CA TYR A 211 6.26 -27.98 9.48
C TYR A 211 7.20 -27.24 10.44
N LYS A 212 6.76 -26.09 10.97
CA LYS A 212 7.55 -25.30 11.93
C LYS A 212 7.81 -26.07 13.23
N ARG A 213 6.90 -26.96 13.61
CA ARG A 213 7.03 -27.80 14.80
C ARG A 213 7.94 -28.98 14.55
N LEU A 214 7.82 -29.63 13.39
CA LEU A 214 8.70 -30.70 12.92
C LEU A 214 10.17 -30.23 12.93
N ILE A 215 10.48 -29.07 12.34
CA ILE A 215 11.86 -28.54 12.35
C ILE A 215 12.43 -28.38 13.76
N LYS A 216 11.57 -28.09 14.74
CA LYS A 216 11.96 -27.85 16.13
C LYS A 216 11.90 -29.10 17.00
N PHE A 217 11.60 -30.27 16.43
CA PHE A 217 11.40 -31.52 17.16
C PHE A 217 10.43 -31.35 18.35
N GLY A 218 9.40 -30.52 18.17
CA GLY A 218 8.41 -30.27 19.21
C GLY A 218 7.25 -31.27 19.13
N ASP A 219 6.50 -31.39 20.22
CA ASP A 219 5.26 -32.18 20.28
C ASP A 219 4.28 -31.76 19.18
N ILE A 220 3.87 -32.75 18.37
CA ILE A 220 2.99 -32.60 17.19
C ILE A 220 1.53 -32.96 17.50
N SER A 221 1.27 -33.69 18.60
CA SER A 221 -0.09 -34.07 19.03
C SER A 221 -1.00 -32.86 19.29
N VAL A 222 -0.41 -31.70 19.60
CA VAL A 222 -1.10 -30.41 19.76
C VAL A 222 -1.94 -30.03 18.52
N PHE A 223 -1.64 -30.57 17.34
CA PHE A 223 -2.38 -30.29 16.11
C PHE A 223 -3.52 -31.29 15.82
N ALA A 224 -3.71 -32.34 16.62
CA ALA A 224 -4.75 -33.35 16.38
C ALA A 224 -6.16 -32.75 16.36
N SER A 225 -6.50 -31.90 17.35
CA SER A 225 -7.78 -31.18 17.38
C SER A 225 -7.98 -30.26 16.17
N GLY A 226 -6.92 -29.55 15.78
CA GLY A 226 -6.88 -28.75 14.57
C GLY A 226 -7.12 -29.57 13.31
N CYS A 227 -6.48 -30.73 13.21
CA CYS A 227 -6.62 -31.66 12.09
C CYS A 227 -8.06 -32.19 11.98
N GLN A 228 -8.69 -32.55 13.10
CA GLN A 228 -10.09 -32.95 13.15
C GLN A 228 -11.02 -31.85 12.62
N THR A 229 -10.84 -30.60 13.05
CA THR A 229 -11.65 -29.49 12.54
C THR A 229 -11.44 -29.24 11.04
N VAL A 230 -10.21 -29.43 10.54
CA VAL A 230 -9.90 -29.35 9.11
C VAL A 230 -10.60 -30.46 8.33
N LEU A 231 -10.60 -31.69 8.85
CA LEU A 231 -11.30 -32.84 8.25
C LEU A 231 -12.80 -32.56 8.11
N GLU A 232 -13.46 -32.21 9.22
CA GLU A 232 -14.89 -31.88 9.25
C GLU A 232 -15.24 -30.73 8.30
N SER A 233 -14.35 -29.74 8.19
CA SER A 233 -14.53 -28.60 7.27
C SER A 233 -14.50 -29.04 5.80
N ILE A 234 -13.61 -29.95 5.43
CA ILE A 234 -13.49 -30.48 4.07
C ILE A 234 -14.68 -31.37 3.75
N GLU A 235 -15.14 -32.20 4.69
CA GLU A 235 -16.33 -33.03 4.55
C GLU A 235 -17.60 -32.19 4.40
N GLU A 236 -17.74 -31.11 5.18
CA GLU A 236 -18.87 -30.18 5.04
C GLU A 236 -18.86 -29.54 3.64
N MET A 237 -17.70 -29.09 3.16
CA MET A 237 -17.55 -28.54 1.81
C MET A 237 -17.92 -29.58 0.74
N TYR A 238 -17.41 -30.81 0.87
CA TYR A 238 -17.68 -31.89 -0.08
C TYR A 238 -19.17 -32.22 -0.13
N THR A 239 -19.81 -32.34 1.02
CA THR A 239 -21.25 -32.65 1.14
C THR A 239 -22.11 -31.58 0.49
N LYS A 240 -21.75 -30.31 0.66
CA LYS A 240 -22.45 -29.19 0.01
C LYS A 240 -22.28 -29.21 -1.50
N GLU A 241 -21.08 -29.47 -2.02
CA GLU A 241 -20.84 -29.52 -3.47
C GLU A 241 -21.51 -30.74 -4.10
N LYS A 242 -21.51 -31.88 -3.41
CA LYS A 242 -22.24 -33.08 -3.82
C LYS A 242 -23.74 -32.84 -3.92
N ARG A 243 -24.35 -32.19 -2.91
CA ARG A 243 -25.78 -31.81 -2.94
C ARG A 243 -26.11 -30.95 -4.14
N ARG A 244 -25.29 -29.94 -4.42
CA ARG A 244 -25.46 -29.09 -5.61
C ARG A 244 -25.35 -29.88 -6.91
N ALA A 245 -24.37 -30.78 -7.01
CA ALA A 245 -24.19 -31.62 -8.19
C ALA A 245 -25.42 -32.51 -8.43
N MET A 246 -26.06 -33.00 -7.35
CA MET A 246 -27.31 -33.77 -7.41
C MET A 246 -28.53 -32.89 -7.76
N ASN A 247 -28.53 -31.61 -7.38
CA ASN A 247 -29.63 -30.66 -7.63
C ASN A 247 -29.50 -29.92 -8.98
N ASN A 248 -29.01 -30.58 -10.03
CA ASN A 248 -28.81 -30.00 -11.38
C ASN A 248 -28.02 -28.67 -11.35
N GLY A 249 -27.04 -28.55 -10.45
CA GLY A 249 -26.18 -27.36 -10.35
C GLY A 249 -26.78 -26.19 -9.56
N ARG A 250 -28.01 -26.29 -9.07
CA ARG A 250 -28.62 -25.29 -8.16
C ARG A 250 -28.03 -25.45 -6.76
N GLY A 251 -27.37 -24.41 -6.28
CA GLY A 251 -26.83 -24.36 -4.92
C GLY A 251 -27.90 -23.92 -3.91
N ASP A 252 -27.84 -24.48 -2.71
CA ASP A 252 -28.77 -24.20 -1.61
C ASP A 252 -28.55 -22.81 -0.95
N GLU A 253 -27.58 -22.02 -1.43
CA GLU A 253 -27.15 -20.76 -0.83
C GLU A 253 -27.03 -19.65 -1.90
N MET A 254 -27.37 -18.40 -1.56
CA MET A 254 -27.16 -17.25 -2.44
C MET A 254 -25.66 -17.06 -2.72
N PHE A 255 -25.29 -16.78 -3.98
CA PHE A 255 -23.90 -16.67 -4.44
C PHE A 255 -23.04 -17.90 -4.12
N TYR A 256 -23.63 -19.10 -4.17
CA TYR A 256 -22.98 -20.36 -3.82
C TYR A 256 -21.54 -20.50 -4.35
N ASP A 257 -21.33 -20.28 -5.65
CA ASP A 257 -20.00 -20.42 -6.28
C ASP A 257 -18.95 -19.49 -5.68
N ILE A 258 -19.30 -18.22 -5.51
CA ILE A 258 -18.42 -17.20 -4.92
C ILE A 258 -18.12 -17.56 -3.47
N LYS A 259 -19.15 -18.00 -2.72
CA LYS A 259 -19.02 -18.37 -1.32
C LYS A 259 -18.13 -19.60 -1.12
N ARG A 260 -18.30 -20.66 -1.92
CA ARG A 260 -17.45 -21.86 -1.85
C ARG A 260 -16.00 -21.56 -2.23
N GLY A 261 -15.81 -20.81 -3.33
CA GLY A 261 -14.47 -20.38 -3.74
C GLY A 261 -13.79 -19.49 -2.69
N PHE A 262 -14.56 -18.64 -2.01
CA PHE A 262 -14.06 -17.81 -0.94
C PHE A 262 -13.67 -18.67 0.27
N GLU A 263 -14.49 -19.65 0.64
CA GLU A 263 -14.19 -20.55 1.75
C GLU A 263 -12.93 -21.41 1.51
N TYR A 264 -12.67 -21.76 0.24
CA TYR A 264 -11.47 -22.45 -0.21
C TYR A 264 -10.19 -21.58 -0.12
N SER A 265 -10.27 -20.34 -0.59
CA SER A 265 -9.08 -19.49 -0.87
C SER A 265 -8.79 -18.43 0.20
N SER A 266 -9.77 -18.06 1.01
CA SER A 266 -9.66 -16.91 1.91
C SER A 266 -9.28 -17.30 3.33
N TYR A 267 -8.30 -16.60 3.88
CA TYR A 267 -7.92 -16.69 5.29
C TYR A 267 -9.01 -16.23 6.23
N SER A 268 -10.03 -15.54 5.74
CA SER A 268 -11.17 -15.17 6.56
C SER A 268 -12.34 -16.12 6.40
N SER A 269 -12.17 -17.28 5.76
CA SER A 269 -13.24 -18.28 5.69
C SER A 269 -13.65 -18.79 7.08
N LYS A 270 -14.92 -19.21 7.22
CA LYS A 270 -15.42 -19.77 8.48
C LYS A 270 -14.62 -20.99 8.93
N TYR A 271 -14.16 -21.82 7.98
CA TYR A 271 -13.36 -23.02 8.26
C TYR A 271 -11.98 -22.68 8.79
N PHE A 272 -11.38 -21.62 8.25
CA PHE A 272 -10.09 -21.13 8.74
C PHE A 272 -10.20 -20.59 10.18
N VAL A 273 -11.29 -19.91 10.51
CA VAL A 273 -11.56 -19.44 11.86
C VAL A 273 -11.79 -20.60 12.82
N LYS A 274 -12.65 -21.57 12.45
CA LYS A 274 -12.89 -22.80 13.24
C LYS A 274 -11.61 -23.57 13.55
N TYR A 275 -10.76 -23.77 12.54
CA TYR A 275 -9.45 -24.40 12.72
C TYR A 275 -8.60 -23.69 13.78
N TYR A 276 -8.62 -22.36 13.79
CA TYR A 276 -7.84 -21.62 14.78
C TYR A 276 -8.44 -21.62 16.18
N GLU A 277 -9.76 -21.62 16.28
CA GLU A 277 -10.44 -21.80 17.55
C GLU A 277 -10.06 -23.14 18.19
N SER A 278 -9.91 -24.21 17.41
CA SER A 278 -9.59 -25.55 17.95
C SER A 278 -8.13 -25.76 18.38
N ILE A 279 -7.19 -24.87 17.97
CA ILE A 279 -5.79 -24.92 18.41
C ILE A 279 -5.39 -23.80 19.36
N ALA A 280 -6.29 -22.88 19.69
CA ALA A 280 -6.00 -21.76 20.58
C ALA A 280 -6.00 -22.17 22.05
N LYS A 281 -4.86 -21.99 22.74
CA LYS A 281 -4.72 -22.26 24.17
C LYS A 281 -5.17 -21.10 25.08
N ASN A 282 -5.26 -19.87 24.55
CA ASN A 282 -5.60 -18.66 25.30
C ASN A 282 -6.73 -17.89 24.60
N THR A 283 -7.80 -17.62 25.35
CA THR A 283 -8.99 -16.91 24.87
C THR A 283 -8.71 -15.45 24.53
N GLN A 284 -7.80 -14.75 25.21
CA GLN A 284 -7.45 -13.36 24.87
C GLN A 284 -6.71 -13.25 23.53
N ASP A 285 -5.72 -14.12 23.30
CA ASP A 285 -4.98 -14.16 22.03
C ASP A 285 -5.89 -14.57 20.86
N LEU A 286 -6.89 -15.41 21.14
CA LEU A 286 -7.89 -15.82 20.16
C LEU A 286 -8.67 -14.61 19.63
N GLY A 287 -9.12 -13.69 20.49
CA GLY A 287 -9.88 -12.51 20.06
C GLY A 287 -9.08 -11.60 19.12
N TRP A 288 -7.83 -11.30 19.46
CA TRP A 288 -6.94 -10.51 18.59
C TRP A 288 -6.68 -11.18 17.25
N ARG A 289 -6.57 -12.51 17.25
CA ARG A 289 -6.32 -13.31 16.05
C ARG A 289 -7.55 -13.39 15.15
N ILE A 290 -8.73 -13.70 15.68
CA ILE A 290 -9.99 -13.70 14.93
C ILE A 290 -10.21 -12.33 14.30
N PHE A 291 -10.05 -11.26 15.08
CA PHE A 291 -10.25 -9.92 14.55
C PHE A 291 -9.20 -9.53 13.49
N SER A 292 -7.94 -9.94 13.65
CA SER A 292 -6.90 -9.72 12.62
C SER A 292 -7.20 -10.44 11.30
N ILE A 293 -7.97 -11.52 11.35
CA ILE A 293 -8.42 -12.25 10.18
C ILE A 293 -9.63 -11.55 9.55
N GLU A 294 -10.62 -11.16 10.35
CA GLU A 294 -11.83 -10.49 9.84
C GLU A 294 -11.53 -9.10 9.26
N ILE A 295 -10.63 -8.33 9.87
CA ILE A 295 -10.23 -7.00 9.35
C ILE A 295 -9.63 -7.06 7.93
N SER A 296 -9.18 -8.23 7.46
CA SER A 296 -8.75 -8.41 6.07
C SER A 296 -9.87 -8.22 5.04
N ARG A 297 -11.15 -8.29 5.47
CA ARG A 297 -12.34 -8.04 4.65
C ARG A 297 -12.77 -6.58 4.64
N PHE A 298 -12.22 -5.77 5.54
CA PHE A 298 -12.56 -4.35 5.67
C PHE A 298 -12.53 -3.57 4.33
N PRO A 299 -11.59 -3.81 3.39
CA PRO A 299 -11.60 -3.11 2.10
C PRO A 299 -12.88 -3.31 1.27
N LEU A 300 -13.57 -4.45 1.40
CA LEU A 300 -14.85 -4.67 0.71
C LEU A 300 -15.96 -3.79 1.30
N PHE A 301 -16.00 -3.65 2.62
CA PHE A 301 -16.94 -2.76 3.30
C PHE A 301 -16.63 -1.31 2.95
N LEU A 302 -15.35 -0.93 2.95
CA LEU A 302 -14.92 0.39 2.51
C LEU A 302 -15.42 0.70 1.09
N LEU A 303 -15.30 -0.23 0.14
CA LEU A 303 -15.76 -0.03 -1.23
C LEU A 303 -17.28 0.25 -1.30
N ILE A 304 -18.08 -0.51 -0.56
CA ILE A 304 -19.54 -0.34 -0.51
C ILE A 304 -19.91 0.99 0.18
N SER A 305 -19.16 1.37 1.22
CA SER A 305 -19.39 2.60 1.98
C SER A 305 -19.03 3.89 1.23
N ALA A 306 -18.40 3.81 0.05
CA ALA A 306 -18.08 4.99 -0.75
C ALA A 306 -19.33 5.72 -1.25
N LEU A 307 -20.37 4.98 -1.63
CA LEU A 307 -21.61 5.54 -2.17
C LEU A 307 -22.38 6.40 -1.16
N PRO A 308 -22.70 5.93 0.07
CA PRO A 308 -23.34 6.78 1.07
C PRO A 308 -22.46 7.98 1.48
N ALA A 309 -21.14 7.83 1.50
CA ALA A 309 -20.23 8.94 1.77
C ALA A 309 -20.23 10.00 0.66
N ALA A 310 -20.31 9.58 -0.61
CA ALA A 310 -20.42 10.49 -1.75
C ALA A 310 -21.72 11.30 -1.70
N ILE A 311 -22.85 10.67 -1.33
CA ILE A 311 -24.13 11.37 -1.17
C ILE A 311 -24.02 12.45 -0.07
N ILE A 312 -23.48 12.10 1.10
CA ILE A 312 -23.29 13.05 2.20
C ILE A 312 -22.35 14.19 1.78
N CYS A 313 -21.22 13.87 1.16
CA CYS A 313 -20.29 14.88 0.64
C CYS A 313 -20.99 15.83 -0.34
N GLY A 314 -21.83 15.30 -1.24
CA GLY A 314 -22.60 16.09 -2.19
C GLY A 314 -23.54 17.07 -1.49
N VAL A 315 -24.29 16.63 -0.47
CA VAL A 315 -25.19 17.49 0.32
C VAL A 315 -24.39 18.53 1.11
N ILE A 316 -23.35 18.13 1.84
CA ILE A 316 -22.54 19.04 2.66
C ILE A 316 -21.83 20.07 1.77
N SER A 317 -21.24 19.65 0.66
CA SER A 317 -20.50 20.56 -0.23
C SER A 317 -21.42 21.52 -0.98
N THR A 318 -22.67 21.16 -1.25
CA THR A 318 -23.63 22.05 -1.95
C THR A 318 -24.43 22.95 -1.02
N VAL A 319 -24.83 22.45 0.15
CA VAL A 319 -25.66 23.19 1.11
C VAL A 319 -24.79 24.01 2.07
N LEU A 320 -23.79 23.39 2.68
CA LEU A 320 -23.02 23.99 3.78
C LEU A 320 -21.99 25.00 3.26
N LEU A 321 -21.25 24.71 2.19
CA LEU A 321 -20.27 25.64 1.62
C LEU A 321 -20.91 26.88 0.96
N ARG A 322 -22.15 26.76 0.44
CA ARG A 322 -22.89 27.92 -0.11
C ARG A 322 -23.51 28.80 0.96
N SER A 323 -23.74 28.26 2.17
CA SER A 323 -24.32 28.98 3.31
C SER A 323 -23.29 29.56 4.26
N LEU A 324 -22.01 29.26 4.08
CA LEU A 324 -20.92 29.83 4.87
C LEU A 324 -20.53 31.24 4.36
N PRO A 325 -20.13 32.17 5.24
CA PRO A 325 -19.63 33.48 4.84
C PRO A 325 -18.46 33.38 3.85
N THR A 326 -18.34 34.34 2.95
CA THR A 326 -17.29 34.40 1.90
C THR A 326 -15.85 34.50 2.42
N ASP A 327 -15.68 34.72 3.73
CA ASP A 327 -14.38 35.04 4.36
C ASP A 327 -13.66 33.83 4.97
N ILE A 328 -14.11 32.61 4.67
CA ILE A 328 -13.41 31.39 5.12
C ILE A 328 -12.16 31.15 4.27
N SER A 329 -11.03 30.93 4.92
CA SER A 329 -9.78 30.59 4.22
C SER A 329 -9.94 29.37 3.32
N SER A 330 -9.26 29.38 2.17
CA SER A 330 -9.27 28.29 1.17
C SER A 330 -8.91 26.93 1.77
N SER A 331 -7.98 26.90 2.74
CA SER A 331 -7.58 25.70 3.48
C SER A 331 -8.72 25.09 4.29
N ILE A 332 -9.53 25.92 4.96
CA ILE A 332 -10.68 25.45 5.75
C ILE A 332 -11.79 24.92 4.84
N SER A 333 -12.08 25.62 3.74
CA SER A 333 -13.06 25.15 2.74
C SER A 333 -12.67 23.80 2.13
N THR A 334 -11.38 23.64 1.81
CA THR A 334 -10.81 22.37 1.32
C THR A 334 -10.90 21.27 2.37
N LEU A 335 -10.55 21.56 3.63
CA LEU A 335 -10.66 20.61 4.74
C LEU A 335 -12.11 20.14 4.94
N ILE A 336 -13.08 21.05 4.87
CA ILE A 336 -14.51 20.72 4.97
C ILE A 336 -14.91 19.83 3.80
N THR A 337 -14.54 20.19 2.57
CA THR A 337 -14.88 19.44 1.35
C THR A 337 -14.33 18.02 1.41
N VAL A 338 -13.01 17.87 1.59
CA VAL A 338 -12.34 16.56 1.64
C VAL A 338 -12.77 15.76 2.87
N GLY A 339 -12.85 16.42 4.03
CA GLY A 339 -13.28 15.79 5.28
C GLY A 339 -14.71 15.28 5.24
N SER A 340 -15.61 16.00 4.56
CA SER A 340 -17.02 15.60 4.39
C SER A 340 -17.21 14.33 3.57
N PHE A 341 -16.20 13.93 2.77
CA PHE A 341 -16.19 12.64 2.10
C PHE A 341 -15.43 11.58 2.91
N ILE A 342 -14.17 11.83 3.23
CA ILE A 342 -13.26 10.80 3.77
C ILE A 342 -13.69 10.33 5.16
N ILE A 343 -14.13 11.23 6.04
CA ILE A 343 -14.48 10.88 7.41
C ILE A 343 -15.78 10.07 7.45
N PRO A 344 -16.90 10.49 6.80
CA PRO A 344 -18.08 9.63 6.67
C PRO A 344 -17.79 8.30 5.97
N TRP A 345 -16.92 8.30 4.95
CA TRP A 345 -16.53 7.07 4.27
C TRP A 345 -15.89 6.05 5.21
N ALA A 346 -14.95 6.50 6.05
CA ALA A 346 -14.34 5.68 7.08
C ALA A 346 -15.34 5.20 8.13
N ILE A 347 -16.20 6.10 8.62
CA ILE A 347 -17.21 5.79 9.64
C ILE A 347 -18.20 4.75 9.13
N PHE A 348 -18.75 4.93 7.92
CA PHE A 348 -19.66 3.95 7.33
C PHE A 348 -18.97 2.59 7.13
N GLY A 349 -17.72 2.58 6.65
CA GLY A 349 -16.95 1.34 6.52
C GLY A 349 -16.80 0.62 7.86
N ILE A 350 -16.44 1.36 8.91
CA ILE A 350 -16.28 0.84 10.28
C ILE A 350 -17.60 0.32 10.82
N VAL A 351 -18.68 1.09 10.71
CA VAL A 351 -20.01 0.72 11.21
C VAL A 351 -20.53 -0.52 10.49
N SER A 352 -20.50 -0.56 9.15
CA SER A 352 -20.96 -1.71 8.38
C SER A 352 -20.16 -2.98 8.70
N HIS A 353 -18.83 -2.88 8.81
CA HIS A 353 -17.98 -4.00 9.19
C HIS A 353 -18.21 -4.45 10.65
N ALA A 354 -18.41 -3.50 11.58
CA ALA A 354 -18.73 -3.79 12.97
C ALA A 354 -20.08 -4.51 13.10
N ILE A 355 -21.13 -4.03 12.44
CA ILE A 355 -22.43 -4.69 12.39
C ILE A 355 -22.27 -6.11 11.87
N TYR A 356 -21.54 -6.29 10.76
CA TYR A 356 -21.28 -7.62 10.20
C TYR A 356 -20.63 -8.58 11.22
N ILE A 357 -19.57 -8.15 11.91
CA ILE A 357 -18.88 -8.99 12.90
C ILE A 357 -19.77 -9.29 14.11
N PHE A 358 -20.44 -8.28 14.67
CA PHE A 358 -21.17 -8.44 15.92
C PHE A 358 -22.56 -9.07 15.74
N VAL A 359 -23.11 -9.10 14.52
CA VAL A 359 -24.35 -9.83 14.19
C VAL A 359 -24.08 -11.29 13.83
N LYS A 360 -22.87 -11.63 13.35
CA LYS A 360 -22.51 -13.00 12.93
C LYS A 360 -22.73 -14.02 14.06
N THR A 361 -23.52 -15.06 13.75
CA THR A 361 -23.88 -16.13 14.70
C THR A 361 -22.67 -16.95 15.14
N ASP A 362 -21.70 -17.13 14.25
CA ASP A 362 -20.43 -17.84 14.52
C ASP A 362 -19.68 -17.25 15.74
N TYR A 363 -19.87 -15.96 16.05
CA TYR A 363 -19.18 -15.29 17.15
C TYR A 363 -20.01 -15.11 18.40
N LYS A 364 -21.20 -15.73 18.49
CA LYS A 364 -22.15 -15.52 19.61
C LYS A 364 -21.50 -15.67 20.99
N ASN A 365 -20.61 -16.65 21.15
CA ASN A 365 -19.93 -16.93 22.42
C ASN A 365 -18.61 -16.16 22.60
N SER A 366 -18.06 -15.60 21.52
CA SER A 366 -16.75 -14.92 21.50
C SER A 366 -16.85 -13.39 21.41
N LYS A 367 -18.07 -12.81 21.31
CA LYS A 367 -18.28 -11.36 21.07
C LYS A 367 -17.52 -10.47 22.05
N ARG A 368 -17.54 -10.79 23.35
CA ARG A 368 -16.89 -9.98 24.41
C ARG A 368 -15.38 -9.91 24.24
N ILE A 369 -14.77 -10.98 23.74
CA ILE A 369 -13.32 -11.08 23.51
C ILE A 369 -12.91 -10.24 22.28
N LEU A 370 -13.82 -10.03 21.32
CA LEU A 370 -13.56 -9.26 20.10
C LEU A 370 -13.60 -7.73 20.30
N ILE A 371 -14.18 -7.22 21.39
CA ILE A 371 -14.37 -5.77 21.61
C ILE A 371 -13.04 -5.01 21.69
N LYS A 372 -12.09 -5.47 22.52
CA LYS A 372 -10.80 -4.77 22.69
C LYS A 372 -9.96 -4.75 21.39
N PRO A 373 -9.82 -5.87 20.66
CA PRO A 373 -9.24 -5.85 19.32
C PRO A 373 -9.99 -4.90 18.38
N ALA A 374 -11.32 -4.95 18.36
CA ALA A 374 -12.13 -4.11 17.47
C ALA A 374 -11.86 -2.62 17.67
N ILE A 375 -11.92 -2.15 18.91
CA ILE A 375 -11.62 -0.75 19.25
C ILE A 375 -10.22 -0.39 18.74
N THR A 376 -9.21 -1.23 19.01
CA THR A 376 -7.82 -0.92 18.64
C THR A 376 -7.64 -0.84 17.12
N TYR A 377 -8.14 -1.81 16.37
CA TYR A 377 -8.02 -1.82 14.90
C TYR A 377 -8.82 -0.70 14.26
N TYR A 378 -10.05 -0.42 14.72
CA TYR A 378 -10.86 0.66 14.18
C TYR A 378 -10.31 2.04 14.53
N SER A 379 -9.78 2.24 15.75
CA SER A 379 -9.11 3.50 16.11
C SER A 379 -7.89 3.76 15.22
N LEU A 380 -7.08 2.74 14.93
CA LEU A 380 -5.94 2.87 14.01
C LEU A 380 -6.39 3.14 12.57
N LEU A 381 -7.44 2.48 12.09
CA LEU A 381 -8.00 2.75 10.76
C LEU A 381 -8.52 4.19 10.68
N PHE A 382 -9.31 4.61 11.66
CA PHE A 382 -9.86 5.95 11.72
C PHE A 382 -8.75 7.01 11.78
N LEU A 383 -7.69 6.76 12.57
CA LEU A 383 -6.51 7.63 12.62
C LEU A 383 -5.81 7.73 11.25
N ALA A 384 -5.72 6.61 10.50
CA ALA A 384 -5.15 6.61 9.15
C ALA A 384 -5.99 7.47 8.19
N PHE A 385 -7.33 7.42 8.28
CA PHE A 385 -8.22 8.26 7.49
C PHE A 385 -8.15 9.74 7.87
N ILE A 386 -8.08 10.08 9.16
CA ILE A 386 -7.84 11.46 9.62
C ILE A 386 -6.50 11.97 9.06
N THR A 387 -5.45 11.16 9.14
CA THR A 387 -4.12 11.51 8.60
C THR A 387 -4.18 11.74 7.09
N ALA A 388 -4.91 10.89 6.36
CA ALA A 388 -5.10 11.04 4.92
C ALA A 388 -5.86 12.34 4.59
N THR A 389 -6.93 12.67 5.32
CA THR A 389 -7.68 13.93 5.16
C THR A 389 -6.76 15.14 5.33
N ALA A 390 -5.94 15.17 6.37
CA ALA A 390 -4.97 16.25 6.58
C ALA A 390 -3.93 16.33 5.45
N GLY A 391 -3.44 15.19 4.96
CA GLY A 391 -2.52 15.15 3.82
C GLY A 391 -3.14 15.68 2.52
N PHE A 392 -4.43 15.40 2.27
CA PHE A 392 -5.13 15.86 1.06
C PHE A 392 -5.33 17.38 1.05
N VAL A 393 -5.50 18.01 2.21
CA VAL A 393 -5.51 19.48 2.33
C VAL A 393 -4.18 20.05 1.86
N GLY A 394 -3.05 19.49 2.31
CA GLY A 394 -1.72 19.92 1.89
C GLY A 394 -1.48 19.76 0.37
N ILE A 395 -2.09 18.75 -0.27
CA ILE A 395 -2.04 18.61 -1.74
C ILE A 395 -2.84 19.70 -2.44
N ALA A 396 -4.05 19.98 -1.96
CA ALA A 396 -4.92 20.98 -2.55
C ALA A 396 -4.40 22.42 -2.40
N GLU A 397 -3.66 22.72 -1.32
CA GLU A 397 -2.99 24.02 -1.13
C GLU A 397 -1.87 24.30 -2.16
N VAL A 398 -1.36 23.29 -2.84
CA VAL A 398 -0.31 23.48 -3.88
C VAL A 398 -0.87 24.16 -5.14
N GLY A 399 -2.18 24.06 -5.39
CA GLY A 399 -2.83 24.59 -6.58
C GLY A 399 -2.76 23.65 -7.79
N ASN A 400 -3.19 24.15 -8.95
CA ASN A 400 -3.36 23.35 -10.16
C ASN A 400 -2.03 23.10 -10.88
N ILE A 401 -1.54 21.86 -10.83
CA ILE A 401 -0.30 21.44 -11.51
C ILE A 401 -0.47 21.14 -13.01
N ALA A 402 -1.70 21.22 -13.54
CA ALA A 402 -1.97 20.97 -14.96
C ALA A 402 -1.78 22.22 -15.84
N GLU A 403 -1.51 23.37 -15.24
CA GLU A 403 -1.29 24.63 -15.96
C GLU A 403 0.16 24.74 -16.49
N PRO A 404 0.40 25.45 -17.61
CA PRO A 404 1.75 25.70 -18.14
C PRO A 404 2.69 26.33 -17.10
N PHE A 405 3.98 26.03 -17.16
CA PHE A 405 5.05 26.56 -16.26
C PHE A 405 4.93 26.27 -14.76
N THR A 406 4.01 25.39 -14.36
CA THR A 406 3.81 24.95 -12.96
C THR A 406 4.84 23.91 -12.48
N ALA A 407 5.96 23.73 -13.18
CA ALA A 407 6.96 22.73 -12.79
C ALA A 407 7.54 22.93 -11.38
N VAL A 408 7.60 24.18 -10.90
CA VAL A 408 7.96 24.48 -9.49
C VAL A 408 6.88 23.98 -8.52
N LEU A 409 5.60 24.03 -8.91
CA LEU A 409 4.48 23.47 -8.15
C LEU A 409 4.49 21.94 -8.17
N MET A 410 4.98 21.28 -9.23
CA MET A 410 5.12 19.82 -9.24
C MET A 410 5.99 19.32 -8.08
N THR A 411 7.11 19.97 -7.79
CA THR A 411 7.98 19.57 -6.66
C THR A 411 7.25 19.71 -5.32
N LYS A 412 6.52 20.81 -5.12
CA LYS A 412 5.68 21.03 -3.93
C LYS A 412 4.56 19.98 -3.82
N TRP A 413 3.94 19.65 -4.94
CA TRP A 413 2.87 18.65 -5.03
C TRP A 413 3.37 17.24 -4.69
N PHE A 414 4.53 16.83 -5.24
CA PHE A 414 5.15 15.55 -4.86
C PHE A 414 5.61 15.52 -3.41
N GLY A 415 6.06 16.65 -2.86
CA GLY A 415 6.34 16.78 -1.43
C GLY A 415 5.09 16.55 -0.57
N ALA A 416 3.97 17.18 -0.92
CA ALA A 416 2.68 17.00 -0.24
C ALA A 416 2.13 15.57 -0.40
N LEU A 417 2.23 14.99 -1.60
CA LEU A 417 1.85 13.59 -1.86
C LEU A 417 2.72 12.63 -1.05
N ALA A 418 4.04 12.86 -1.01
CA ALA A 418 4.95 12.04 -0.23
C ALA A 418 4.65 12.13 1.25
N TYR A 419 4.39 13.33 1.77
CA TYR A 419 3.94 13.51 3.15
C TYR A 419 2.66 12.71 3.43
N LEU A 420 1.61 12.84 2.61
CA LEU A 420 0.37 12.08 2.74
C LEU A 420 0.64 10.57 2.77
N VAL A 421 1.35 10.05 1.78
CA VAL A 421 1.54 8.60 1.65
C VAL A 421 2.41 8.06 2.79
N LEU A 422 3.53 8.72 3.09
CA LEU A 422 4.47 8.24 4.10
C LEU A 422 3.86 8.30 5.51
N THR A 423 3.10 9.35 5.85
CA THR A 423 2.47 9.49 7.18
C THR A 423 1.28 8.55 7.36
N THR A 424 0.40 8.41 6.36
CA THR A 424 -0.67 7.41 6.40
C THR A 424 -0.09 5.99 6.46
N CYS A 425 1.01 5.73 5.74
CA CYS A 425 1.69 4.44 5.79
C CYS A 425 2.27 4.11 7.17
N LEU A 426 2.63 5.09 8.03
CA LEU A 426 3.09 4.80 9.40
C LEU A 426 1.98 4.16 10.23
N VAL A 427 0.78 4.76 10.23
CA VAL A 427 -0.37 4.23 10.95
C VAL A 427 -0.77 2.86 10.38
N MET A 428 -0.80 2.75 9.04
CA MET A 428 -1.08 1.47 8.37
C MET A 428 -0.01 0.41 8.65
N TYR A 429 1.24 0.81 8.89
CA TYR A 429 2.33 -0.11 9.25
C TYR A 429 2.17 -0.65 10.67
N ILE A 430 1.73 0.18 11.62
CA ILE A 430 1.37 -0.25 12.98
C ILE A 430 0.23 -1.28 12.90
N LEU A 431 -0.84 -0.93 12.19
CA LEU A 431 -1.98 -1.83 11.99
C LEU A 431 -1.55 -3.15 11.31
N ALA A 432 -0.74 -3.06 10.25
CA ALA A 432 -0.24 -4.22 9.55
C ALA A 432 0.66 -5.11 10.42
N THR A 433 1.40 -4.51 11.37
CA THR A 433 2.21 -5.23 12.36
C THR A 433 1.32 -6.01 13.31
N LEU A 434 0.25 -5.41 13.82
CA LEU A 434 -0.72 -6.12 14.67
C LEU A 434 -1.36 -7.28 13.90
N VAL A 435 -1.87 -7.01 12.69
CA VAL A 435 -2.51 -8.03 11.86
C VAL A 435 -1.57 -9.20 11.57
N ASP A 436 -0.35 -8.91 11.09
CA ASP A 436 0.58 -9.96 10.67
C ASP A 436 1.11 -10.81 11.84
N ASN A 437 1.23 -10.24 13.05
CA ASN A 437 1.71 -10.98 14.23
C ASN A 437 0.59 -11.87 14.81
N TYR A 438 -0.59 -11.30 15.05
CA TYR A 438 -1.70 -12.04 15.63
C TYR A 438 -2.23 -13.12 14.67
N ARG A 439 -2.32 -12.84 13.36
CA ARG A 439 -2.70 -13.85 12.36
C ARG A 439 -1.77 -15.07 12.36
N LYS A 440 -0.47 -14.86 12.57
CA LYS A 440 0.56 -15.92 12.66
C LYS A 440 0.63 -16.60 14.03
N GLY A 441 -0.23 -16.23 14.98
CA GLY A 441 -0.23 -16.78 16.34
C GLY A 441 1.05 -16.46 17.12
N ARG A 442 1.73 -15.35 16.79
CA ARG A 442 2.95 -14.93 17.48
C ARG A 442 2.59 -13.90 18.53
N SER A 443 3.08 -14.08 19.74
CA SER A 443 3.07 -13.02 20.75
C SER A 443 3.96 -11.85 20.31
N LEU A 444 3.53 -10.64 20.63
CA LEU A 444 4.30 -9.43 20.36
C LEU A 444 5.49 -9.37 21.33
N LYS A 445 6.69 -9.66 20.83
CA LYS A 445 7.93 -9.46 21.59
C LYS A 445 8.19 -7.96 21.77
N LEU A 446 8.81 -7.57 22.90
CA LEU A 446 9.12 -6.18 23.22
C LEU A 446 9.84 -5.45 22.08
N ASN A 447 10.87 -6.07 21.48
CA ASN A 447 11.62 -5.47 20.36
C ASN A 447 10.72 -5.21 19.13
N VAL A 448 9.72 -6.06 18.90
CA VAL A 448 8.76 -5.89 17.79
C VAL A 448 7.82 -4.73 18.09
N ILE A 449 7.39 -4.58 19.35
CA ILE A 449 6.54 -3.47 19.81
C ILE A 449 7.29 -2.14 19.65
N ILE A 450 8.52 -2.05 20.17
CA ILE A 450 9.31 -0.81 20.10
C ILE A 450 9.55 -0.41 18.64
N ASN A 451 10.10 -1.32 17.83
CA ASN A 451 10.55 -0.97 16.48
C ASN A 451 9.41 -0.81 15.46
N ASN A 452 8.27 -1.49 15.64
CA ASN A 452 7.20 -1.52 14.63
C ASN A 452 5.88 -0.89 15.09
N ILE A 453 5.75 -0.50 16.36
CA ILE A 453 4.55 0.16 16.89
C ILE A 453 4.92 1.51 17.48
N VAL A 454 5.76 1.53 18.54
CA VAL A 454 6.06 2.75 19.30
C VAL A 454 6.84 3.75 18.46
N LEU A 455 7.92 3.31 17.81
CA LEU A 455 8.76 4.22 17.04
C LEU A 455 8.02 4.82 15.82
N PRO A 456 7.29 4.05 14.99
CA PRO A 456 6.41 4.63 13.97
C PRO A 456 5.36 5.60 14.51
N ALA A 457 4.81 5.33 15.70
CA ALA A 457 3.83 6.22 16.34
C ALA A 457 4.47 7.56 16.77
N ILE A 458 5.65 7.51 17.38
CA ILE A 458 6.40 8.73 17.76
C ILE A 458 6.71 9.57 16.53
N ILE A 459 7.24 8.95 15.47
CA ILE A 459 7.54 9.66 14.22
C ILE A 459 6.27 10.28 13.65
N TRP A 460 5.16 9.53 13.62
CA TRP A 460 3.87 10.04 13.16
C TRP A 460 3.38 11.24 13.98
N VAL A 461 3.48 11.19 15.31
CA VAL A 461 3.09 12.32 16.19
C VAL A 461 3.95 13.54 15.91
N VAL A 462 5.28 13.38 15.83
CA VAL A 462 6.21 14.48 15.59
C VAL A 462 5.94 15.12 14.23
N THR A 463 5.82 14.33 13.16
CA THR A 463 5.68 14.88 11.80
C THR A 463 4.30 15.46 11.56
N THR A 464 3.25 14.83 12.10
CA THR A 464 1.87 15.34 11.98
C THR A 464 1.66 16.57 12.85
N GLY A 465 2.19 16.57 14.09
CA GLY A 465 2.14 17.72 14.98
C GLY A 465 2.90 18.92 14.43
N ALA A 466 4.09 18.71 13.88
CA ALA A 466 4.86 19.77 13.26
C ALA A 466 4.18 20.32 11.98
N ASN A 467 3.53 19.47 11.16
CA ASN A 467 2.78 19.95 10.01
C ASN A 467 1.49 20.69 10.42
N PHE A 468 0.82 20.25 11.48
CA PHE A 468 -0.33 20.96 12.06
C PHE A 468 0.07 22.34 12.57
N LEU A 469 1.21 22.45 13.27
CA LEU A 469 1.77 23.74 13.70
C LEU A 469 2.14 24.63 12.51
N ALA A 470 2.66 24.07 11.41
CA ALA A 470 2.98 24.83 10.21
C ALA A 470 1.72 25.40 9.53
N ILE A 471 0.64 24.62 9.44
CA ILE A 471 -0.61 25.02 8.77
C ILE A 471 -1.42 26.00 9.64
N PHE A 472 -1.60 25.71 10.92
CA PHE A 472 -2.49 26.48 11.81
C PHE A 472 -1.76 27.51 12.68
N GLY A 473 -0.44 27.40 12.80
CA GLY A 473 0.41 28.35 13.52
C GLY A 473 0.91 29.52 12.69
N SER A 474 0.39 29.73 11.47
CA SER A 474 0.80 30.81 10.54
C SER A 474 0.65 32.23 11.11
N ARG A 475 -0.13 32.43 12.17
CA ARG A 475 -0.18 33.68 12.94
C ARG A 475 1.01 33.91 13.87
N ILE A 476 1.77 32.85 14.17
CA ILE A 476 2.86 32.81 15.15
C ILE A 476 4.21 32.54 14.44
N ILE A 477 4.19 31.83 13.29
CA ILE A 477 5.37 31.35 12.59
C ILE A 477 5.45 32.05 11.22
N ASN A 478 6.59 32.67 10.90
CA ASN A 478 6.81 33.27 9.59
C ASN A 478 6.89 32.20 8.47
N GLU A 479 6.58 32.59 7.23
CA GLU A 479 6.48 31.69 6.07
C GLU A 479 7.79 30.91 5.80
N SER A 480 8.93 31.55 6.02
CA SER A 480 10.25 30.91 5.90
C SER A 480 10.42 29.75 6.91
N THR A 481 10.01 29.94 8.16
CA THR A 481 10.13 28.91 9.21
C THR A 481 9.16 27.77 8.96
N ALA A 482 7.93 28.05 8.48
CA ALA A 482 6.97 27.02 8.10
C ALA A 482 7.50 26.13 6.96
N ASN A 483 8.14 26.72 5.94
CA ASN A 483 8.78 25.96 4.86
C ASN A 483 9.94 25.09 5.37
N TRP A 484 10.79 25.61 6.26
CA TRP A 484 11.88 24.84 6.87
C TRP A 484 11.37 23.66 7.70
N ILE A 485 10.33 23.85 8.51
CA ILE A 485 9.69 22.78 9.30
C ILE A 485 9.17 21.68 8.37
N SER A 486 8.51 22.03 7.27
CA SER A 486 8.01 21.07 6.29
C SER A 486 9.13 20.23 5.66
N ILE A 487 10.23 20.86 5.24
CA ILE A 487 11.40 20.18 4.65
C ILE A 487 12.02 19.20 5.65
N VAL A 488 12.26 19.65 6.89
CA VAL A 488 12.83 18.82 7.96
C VAL A 488 11.93 17.62 8.26
N ASN A 489 10.61 17.82 8.33
CA ASN A 489 9.65 16.74 8.54
C ASN A 489 9.69 15.69 7.43
N ILE A 490 9.74 16.11 6.17
CA ILE A 490 9.85 15.19 5.03
C ILE A 490 11.17 14.43 5.10
N ALA A 491 12.28 15.09 5.42
CA ALA A 491 13.58 14.44 5.57
C ALA A 491 13.59 13.38 6.68
N ILE A 492 13.05 13.71 7.86
CA ILE A 492 12.89 12.77 8.98
C ILE A 492 12.06 11.55 8.55
N MET A 493 10.95 11.77 7.85
CA MET A 493 10.09 10.69 7.34
C MET A 493 10.84 9.77 6.38
N VAL A 494 11.56 10.33 5.41
CA VAL A 494 12.33 9.57 4.42
C VAL A 494 13.43 8.75 5.11
N VAL A 495 14.23 9.38 5.98
CA VAL A 495 15.30 8.70 6.73
C VAL A 495 14.74 7.60 7.61
N PHE A 496 13.60 7.83 8.27
CA PHE A 496 12.95 6.83 9.09
C PHE A 496 12.48 5.61 8.29
N TRP A 497 11.89 5.83 7.11
CA TRP A 497 11.50 4.73 6.23
C TRP A 497 12.71 3.95 5.73
N ILE A 498 13.79 4.62 5.32
CA ILE A 498 15.06 3.97 4.96
C ILE A 498 15.56 3.11 6.13
N TYR A 499 15.57 3.64 7.35
CA TYR A 499 15.93 2.89 8.55
C TYR A 499 15.07 1.63 8.73
N LEU A 500 13.74 1.73 8.64
CA LEU A 500 12.85 0.57 8.75
C LEU A 500 13.11 -0.49 7.67
N PHE A 501 13.40 -0.08 6.43
CA PHE A 501 13.76 -0.99 5.34
C PHE A 501 15.09 -1.69 5.62
N THR A 502 16.12 -0.94 6.01
CA THR A 502 17.48 -1.44 6.25
C THR A 502 17.54 -2.37 7.46
N VAL A 503 16.93 -1.99 8.58
CA VAL A 503 16.90 -2.83 9.80
C VAL A 503 16.23 -4.17 9.54
N GLN A 504 15.16 -4.20 8.74
CA GLN A 504 14.51 -5.47 8.41
C GLN A 504 15.27 -6.29 7.39
N PHE A 505 15.93 -5.65 6.42
CA PHE A 505 16.83 -6.33 5.50
C PHE A 505 17.97 -7.02 6.26
N LEU A 506 18.64 -6.27 7.14
CA LEU A 506 19.70 -6.78 8.01
C LEU A 506 19.19 -7.88 8.93
N ALA A 507 18.06 -7.69 9.61
CA ALA A 507 17.48 -8.69 10.49
C ALA A 507 17.12 -9.98 9.75
N ASN A 508 16.52 -9.90 8.55
CA ASN A 508 16.15 -11.10 7.80
C ASN A 508 17.37 -11.87 7.28
N ASN A 509 18.42 -11.17 6.83
CA ASN A 509 19.62 -11.79 6.27
C ASN A 509 20.60 -12.29 7.34
N LEU A 510 20.76 -11.56 8.46
CA LEU A 510 21.61 -11.99 9.57
C LEU A 510 20.99 -13.16 10.34
N ILE A 511 19.66 -13.16 10.53
CA ILE A 511 18.98 -14.27 11.20
C ILE A 511 19.04 -15.53 10.34
N THR A 512 18.84 -15.45 9.01
CA THR A 512 18.95 -16.63 8.15
C THR A 512 20.34 -17.27 8.20
N ASN A 513 21.41 -16.47 8.21
CA ASN A 513 22.78 -16.97 8.40
C ASN A 513 22.97 -17.65 9.76
N LYS A 514 22.48 -17.05 10.85
CA LYS A 514 22.60 -17.63 12.19
C LYS A 514 21.77 -18.91 12.36
N THR A 515 20.61 -19.00 11.70
CA THR A 515 19.78 -20.21 11.69
C THR A 515 20.41 -21.31 10.83
N ALA A 516 21.02 -20.96 9.70
CA ALA A 516 21.78 -21.89 8.88
C ALA A 516 23.01 -22.43 9.62
N GLU A 517 23.71 -21.59 10.39
CA GLU A 517 24.84 -21.97 11.24
C GLU A 517 24.42 -22.87 12.41
N LEU A 518 23.25 -22.61 13.02
CA LEU A 518 22.70 -23.49 14.05
C LEU A 518 22.27 -24.85 13.47
N LEU A 519 21.71 -24.87 12.26
CA LEU A 519 21.32 -26.10 11.54
C LEU A 519 22.54 -26.92 11.11
N SER A 520 23.65 -26.29 10.73
CA SER A 520 24.90 -27.01 10.46
C SER A 520 25.48 -27.61 11.74
N LYS A 521 25.42 -26.87 12.85
CA LYS A 521 25.85 -27.37 14.18
C LYS A 521 24.99 -28.55 14.67
N THR A 522 23.68 -28.54 14.48
CA THR A 522 22.82 -29.68 14.87
C THR A 522 23.00 -30.91 13.99
N LYS A 523 23.22 -30.76 12.67
CA LYS A 523 23.59 -31.89 11.80
C LYS A 523 24.90 -32.56 12.22
N ILE A 524 25.88 -31.77 12.66
CA ILE A 524 27.14 -32.31 13.19
C ILE A 524 26.88 -33.10 14.48
N ILE A 525 26.03 -32.61 15.38
CA ILE A 525 25.69 -33.30 16.64
C ILE A 525 24.94 -34.62 16.40
N GLU A 526 24.05 -34.70 15.39
CA GLU A 526 23.40 -35.97 15.00
C GLU A 526 24.39 -36.97 14.38
N SER A 527 25.39 -36.50 13.61
CA SER A 527 26.44 -37.37 13.05
C SER A 527 27.44 -37.90 14.09
N VAL A 528 27.51 -37.27 15.27
CA VAL A 528 28.47 -37.61 16.34
C VAL A 528 27.83 -38.47 17.45
N LYS A 529 26.52 -38.75 17.43
CA LYS A 529 25.94 -39.78 18.31
C LYS A 529 26.42 -41.17 17.86
N PRO A 530 27.32 -41.85 18.61
CA PRO A 530 27.78 -43.16 18.21
C PRO A 530 26.62 -44.14 18.32
N LYS A 531 26.38 -44.93 17.27
CA LYS A 531 25.63 -46.17 17.35
C LYS A 531 26.29 -47.06 18.41
N ALA A 532 25.78 -47.06 19.63
CA ALA A 532 26.05 -48.10 20.61
C ALA A 532 25.46 -49.41 20.05
N ARG A 533 26.27 -50.14 19.28
CA ARG A 533 25.99 -51.50 18.82
C ARG A 533 25.82 -52.38 20.06
N LYS A 534 24.58 -52.79 20.34
CA LYS A 534 24.31 -54.03 21.09
C LYS A 534 24.98 -55.19 20.33
N LYS A 535 26.11 -55.70 20.83
CA LYS A 535 26.56 -57.05 20.51
C LYS A 535 25.67 -58.02 21.30
N GLN A 536 24.59 -58.49 20.70
CA GLN A 536 24.05 -59.81 21.04
C GLN A 536 24.97 -60.84 20.39
N LYS A 537 25.74 -61.56 21.20
CA LYS A 537 26.37 -62.82 20.78
C LYS A 537 25.23 -63.82 20.53
N GLN A 538 25.15 -64.29 19.29
CA GLN A 538 24.37 -65.45 18.89
C GLN A 538 24.88 -66.68 19.65
N GLN A 539 23.93 -67.43 20.22
CA GLN A 539 24.08 -68.86 20.45
C GLN A 539 24.09 -69.56 19.08
N THR A 540 25.00 -70.50 18.89
CA THR A 540 24.82 -71.67 18.03
C THR A 540 25.80 -72.73 18.53
N ASN A 541 25.22 -73.83 19.02
CA ASN A 541 25.80 -75.13 19.40
C ASN A 541 26.93 -75.16 20.43
#